data_AF-A0A2E1WRL2-F1
#
_entry.id   AF-A0A2E1WRL2-F1
#
_cell.length_a   1.000
_cell.length_b   1.000
_cell.length_c   1.000
_cell.angle_alpha   90.00
_cell.angle_beta   90.00
_cell.angle_gamma   90.00
#
_symmetry.space_group_name_H-M   'P 1'
#
loop_
_entity.id
_entity.type
_entity.pdbx_description
1 polymer ?
#
loop_
_entity_poly.entity_id
_entity_poly.type
_entity_poly.pdbx_seq_one_letter_code
_entity_poly.pdbx_strand_id
1 'polypeptide(L)'
;MIPTREWVLERWSGGVAALHKRPVPIDGRRRLSILEFDEPAFVLGSRSLDPGLNQQTVRRRSGGGIVLLDPEESTWIDVTLPRNDPLWSDDLNHSFRWLGETIASAFVGLGLEARTHEGKLLGDDTWCFDAVGAGEVLWCNRKLVGISQRRTRQAARFQCVWYRHFHEPPGFTSDNSRGVGWADAGLASSAPAVLDSVLSAVIEV
;
A
#
# COMPACT_ATOMS: atom_id res chain seq x y z
N MET A 1 -16.88 10.34 -24.32
CA MET A 1 -17.38 9.20 -23.54
C MET A 1 -17.03 9.51 -22.09
N ILE A 2 -18.01 9.74 -21.23
CA ILE A 2 -17.77 9.99 -19.81
C ILE A 2 -17.34 8.63 -19.22
N PRO A 3 -16.15 8.51 -18.61
CA PRO A 3 -15.75 7.26 -17.96
C PRO A 3 -16.83 6.87 -16.95
N THR A 4 -17.28 5.61 -16.98
CA THR A 4 -18.16 5.09 -15.94
C THR A 4 -17.41 5.19 -14.62
N ARG A 5 -18.01 5.89 -13.64
CA ARG A 5 -17.48 6.02 -12.26
C ARG A 5 -17.50 4.69 -11.48
N GLU A 6 -17.99 3.64 -12.11
CA GLU A 6 -18.14 2.32 -11.51
C GLU A 6 -16.77 1.68 -11.27
N TRP A 7 -16.56 1.25 -10.03
CA TRP A 7 -15.38 0.51 -9.60
C TRP A 7 -15.53 -0.96 -10.00
N VAL A 8 -14.52 -1.51 -10.67
CA VAL A 8 -14.42 -2.97 -10.81
C VAL A 8 -13.64 -3.52 -9.63
N LEU A 9 -14.31 -4.33 -8.81
CA LEU A 9 -13.69 -5.07 -7.71
C LEU A 9 -13.16 -6.41 -8.21
N GLU A 10 -11.92 -6.73 -7.85
CA GLU A 10 -11.26 -7.99 -8.23
C GLU A 10 -10.57 -8.62 -7.03
N ARG A 11 -10.53 -9.96 -7.01
CA ARG A 11 -9.66 -10.73 -6.12
C ARG A 11 -8.67 -11.51 -6.95
N TRP A 12 -7.41 -11.48 -6.55
CA TRP A 12 -6.32 -12.19 -7.21
C TRP A 12 -5.57 -12.99 -6.16
N SER A 13 -5.39 -14.29 -6.42
CA SER A 13 -4.62 -15.17 -5.53
C SER A 13 -3.38 -15.70 -6.27
N GLY A 14 -2.24 -15.75 -5.59
CA GLY A 14 -1.02 -16.36 -6.11
C GLY A 14 0.25 -15.86 -5.43
N GLY A 15 1.41 -16.40 -5.82
CA GLY A 15 2.68 -15.99 -5.25
C GLY A 15 2.97 -14.49 -5.45
N VAL A 16 3.59 -13.85 -4.45
CA VAL A 16 3.90 -12.41 -4.43
C VAL A 16 4.59 -11.94 -5.71
N ALA A 17 5.49 -12.76 -6.27
CA ALA A 17 6.17 -12.44 -7.53
C ALA A 17 5.22 -12.29 -8.73
N ALA A 18 4.22 -13.17 -8.84
CA ALA A 18 3.24 -13.14 -9.92
C ALA A 18 2.27 -11.97 -9.74
N LEU A 19 1.76 -11.78 -8.52
CA LEU A 19 0.89 -10.66 -8.15
C LEU A 19 1.55 -9.30 -8.44
N HIS A 20 2.84 -9.17 -8.13
CA HIS A 20 3.59 -7.94 -8.37
C HIS A 20 3.85 -7.70 -9.86
N LYS A 21 3.94 -8.75 -10.68
CA LYS A 21 4.19 -8.66 -12.13
C LYS A 21 2.92 -8.47 -12.95
N ARG A 22 1.73 -8.51 -12.34
CA ARG A 22 0.46 -8.30 -13.05
C ARG A 22 0.51 -7.03 -13.91
N PRO A 23 0.09 -7.09 -15.19
CA PRO A 23 0.03 -5.90 -16.03
C PRO A 23 -0.89 -4.84 -15.40
N VAL A 24 -0.63 -3.57 -15.67
CA VAL A 24 -1.56 -2.48 -15.29
C VAL A 24 -2.68 -2.45 -16.33
N PRO A 25 -3.96 -2.64 -15.93
CA PRO A 25 -5.10 -2.55 -16.85
C PRO A 25 -5.16 -1.17 -17.51
N ILE A 26 -5.48 -1.17 -18.80
CA ILE A 26 -5.57 0.03 -19.64
C ILE A 26 -6.93 0.15 -20.32
N ASP A 27 -7.93 -0.56 -19.81
CA ASP A 27 -9.27 -0.63 -20.40
C ASP A 27 -10.21 0.50 -19.95
N GLY A 28 -9.65 1.56 -19.36
CA GLY A 28 -10.37 2.80 -19.06
C GLY A 28 -11.25 2.75 -17.80
N ARG A 29 -11.16 1.70 -16.98
CA ARG A 29 -11.99 1.52 -15.77
C ARG A 29 -11.21 1.75 -14.48
N ARG A 30 -11.91 2.28 -13.46
CA ARG A 30 -11.44 2.25 -12.07
C ARG A 30 -11.41 0.81 -11.57
N ARG A 31 -10.35 0.42 -10.88
CA ARG A 31 -10.21 -0.93 -10.33
C ARG A 31 -9.69 -0.92 -8.91
N LEU A 32 -10.27 -1.79 -8.11
CA LEU A 32 -9.81 -2.13 -6.77
C LEU A 32 -9.52 -3.63 -6.78
N SER A 33 -8.24 -4.00 -6.76
CA SER A 33 -7.82 -5.40 -6.67
C SER A 33 -7.41 -5.72 -5.24
N ILE A 34 -7.91 -6.83 -4.69
CA ILE A 34 -7.45 -7.44 -3.45
C ILE A 34 -6.49 -8.56 -3.82
N LEU A 35 -5.31 -8.58 -3.17
CA LEU A 35 -4.18 -9.43 -3.53
C LEU A 35 -3.95 -10.42 -2.38
N GLU A 36 -4.23 -11.69 -2.63
CA GLU A 36 -4.12 -12.78 -1.68
C GLU A 36 -2.91 -13.66 -2.03
N PHE A 37 -2.08 -13.95 -1.05
CA PHE A 37 -0.88 -14.76 -1.19
C PHE A 37 -0.75 -15.66 0.04
N ASP A 38 -0.01 -16.75 -0.08
CA ASP A 38 0.05 -17.85 0.89
C ASP A 38 1.45 -18.05 1.49
N GLU A 39 2.47 -17.43 0.89
CA GLU A 39 3.85 -17.50 1.37
C GLU A 39 4.43 -16.11 1.64
N PRO A 40 5.20 -15.93 2.75
CA PRO A 40 5.92 -14.70 3.01
C PRO A 40 6.97 -14.38 1.94
N ALA A 41 7.12 -13.11 1.59
CA ALA A 41 8.12 -12.66 0.63
C ALA A 41 8.65 -11.26 0.91
N PHE A 42 9.94 -11.05 0.67
CA PHE A 42 10.52 -9.71 0.58
C PHE A 42 10.25 -9.10 -0.79
N VAL A 43 9.65 -7.93 -0.80
CA VAL A 43 9.56 -7.06 -1.98
C VAL A 43 10.64 -6.00 -1.89
N LEU A 44 11.72 -6.20 -2.64
CA LEU A 44 12.86 -5.28 -2.70
C LEU A 44 12.58 -4.15 -3.68
N GLY A 45 12.99 -2.93 -3.30
CA GLY A 45 13.15 -1.84 -4.25
C GLY A 45 14.12 -2.16 -5.38
N SER A 46 14.06 -1.37 -6.44
CA SER A 46 14.95 -1.54 -7.61
C SER A 46 16.44 -1.53 -7.26
N ARG A 47 16.84 -0.82 -6.19
CA ARG A 47 18.24 -0.70 -5.72
C ARG A 47 18.50 -1.31 -4.34
N SER A 48 17.48 -1.83 -3.67
CA SER A 48 17.65 -2.41 -2.33
C SER A 48 18.46 -3.71 -2.40
N LEU A 49 19.34 -3.92 -1.42
CA LEU A 49 20.07 -5.18 -1.31
C LEU A 49 19.13 -6.29 -0.83
N ASP A 50 19.43 -7.53 -1.22
CA ASP A 50 18.71 -8.68 -0.68
C ASP A 50 19.16 -8.92 0.77
N PRO A 51 18.24 -9.02 1.75
CA PRO A 51 18.62 -9.24 3.14
C PRO A 51 19.15 -10.66 3.42
N GLY A 52 18.96 -11.62 2.50
CA GLY A 52 19.54 -12.97 2.60
C GLY A 52 18.94 -13.84 3.71
N LEU A 53 17.69 -13.58 4.12
CA LEU A 53 17.04 -14.21 5.28
C LEU A 53 16.29 -15.53 4.97
N ASN A 54 16.51 -16.14 3.80
CA ASN A 54 15.87 -17.38 3.29
C ASN A 54 14.37 -17.30 2.91
N GLN A 55 13.73 -16.12 2.95
CA GLN A 55 12.40 -15.91 2.37
C GLN A 55 12.48 -15.71 0.84
N GLN A 56 11.34 -15.86 0.16
CA GLN A 56 11.26 -15.52 -1.26
C GLN A 56 11.54 -14.03 -1.48
N THR A 57 12.37 -13.72 -2.47
CA THR A 57 12.71 -12.34 -2.82
C THR A 57 12.11 -11.96 -4.18
N VAL A 58 11.37 -10.84 -4.20
CA VAL A 58 10.77 -10.24 -5.39
C VAL A 58 11.29 -8.82 -5.56
N ARG A 59 11.88 -8.52 -6.71
CA ARG A 59 12.37 -7.17 -7.00
C ARG A 59 11.35 -6.36 -7.81
N ARG A 60 10.97 -5.19 -7.29
CA ARG A 60 10.13 -4.23 -8.02
C ARG A 60 10.96 -3.29 -8.88
N ARG A 61 10.32 -2.73 -9.92
CA ARG A 61 10.94 -1.72 -10.80
C ARG A 61 10.92 -0.32 -10.18
N SER A 62 10.00 -0.05 -9.24
CA SER A 62 9.95 1.20 -8.49
C SER A 62 11.10 1.29 -7.47
N GLY A 63 11.38 2.50 -7.01
CA GLY A 63 12.32 2.74 -5.90
C GLY A 63 11.74 2.38 -4.53
N GLY A 64 12.37 2.92 -3.48
CA GLY A 64 12.02 2.72 -2.08
C GLY A 64 12.60 1.44 -1.48
N GLY A 65 12.36 1.25 -0.18
CA GLY A 65 12.93 0.15 0.59
C GLY A 65 12.32 -1.21 0.44
N ILE A 66 12.80 -2.10 1.30
CA ILE A 66 12.33 -3.47 1.45
C ILE A 66 10.98 -3.47 2.15
N VAL A 67 10.08 -4.35 1.73
CA VAL A 67 8.80 -4.64 2.39
C VAL A 67 8.75 -6.14 2.62
N LEU A 68 8.41 -6.59 3.83
CA LEU A 68 8.07 -7.99 4.08
C LEU A 68 6.57 -8.16 3.93
N LEU A 69 6.11 -8.88 2.90
CA LEU A 69 4.72 -9.29 2.83
C LEU A 69 4.58 -10.62 3.55
N ASP A 70 3.69 -10.65 4.54
CA ASP A 70 3.33 -11.81 5.33
C ASP A 70 1.82 -12.08 5.16
N PRO A 71 1.40 -13.29 4.80
CA PRO A 71 0.00 -13.59 4.50
C PRO A 71 -0.92 -13.51 5.73
N GLU A 72 -0.39 -13.65 6.94
CA GLU A 72 -1.15 -13.54 8.19
C GLU A 72 -1.18 -12.10 8.69
N GLU A 73 -0.09 -11.36 8.51
CA GLU A 73 0.05 -10.03 9.08
C GLU A 73 -0.15 -8.88 8.09
N SER A 74 -0.07 -9.10 6.78
CA SER A 74 -0.13 -8.03 5.77
C SER A 74 -1.38 -8.10 4.92
N THR A 75 -2.02 -6.95 4.67
CA THR A 75 -3.05 -6.81 3.64
C THR A 75 -2.51 -5.99 2.48
N TRP A 76 -2.73 -6.46 1.25
CA TRP A 76 -2.32 -5.77 0.03
C TRP A 76 -3.52 -5.53 -0.89
N ILE A 77 -3.74 -4.28 -1.25
CA ILE A 77 -4.67 -3.88 -2.31
C ILE A 77 -3.96 -3.05 -3.39
N ASP A 78 -4.46 -3.12 -4.61
CA ASP A 78 -4.11 -2.21 -5.67
C ASP A 78 -5.32 -1.35 -6.06
N VAL A 79 -5.12 -0.04 -6.18
CA VAL A 79 -6.10 0.91 -6.73
C VAL A 79 -5.59 1.35 -8.11
N THR A 80 -6.37 1.16 -9.16
CA THR A 80 -5.98 1.56 -10.52
C THR A 80 -6.95 2.59 -11.08
N LEU A 81 -6.42 3.72 -11.53
CA LEU A 81 -7.15 4.79 -12.21
C LEU A 81 -6.73 4.91 -13.67
N PRO A 82 -7.67 5.15 -14.60
CA PRO A 82 -7.35 5.52 -15.98
C PRO A 82 -6.81 6.96 -16.05
N ARG A 83 -6.07 7.30 -17.12
CA ARG A 83 -5.43 8.62 -17.31
C ARG A 83 -6.41 9.79 -17.23
N ASN A 84 -7.64 9.60 -17.69
CA ASN A 84 -8.64 10.66 -17.77
C ASN A 84 -9.57 10.69 -16.56
N ASP A 85 -9.22 9.99 -15.48
CA ASP A 85 -10.00 9.99 -14.24
C ASP A 85 -9.91 11.35 -13.53
N PRO A 86 -11.00 11.89 -12.96
CA PRO A 86 -10.94 13.10 -12.14
C PRO A 86 -9.99 13.02 -10.93
N LEU A 87 -9.74 11.83 -10.39
CA LEU A 87 -8.80 11.60 -9.30
C LEU A 87 -7.33 11.48 -9.78
N TRP A 88 -7.10 11.52 -11.10
CA TRP A 88 -5.76 11.50 -11.66
C TRP A 88 -5.06 12.85 -11.46
N SER A 89 -3.81 12.81 -11.02
CA SER A 89 -2.91 13.96 -11.01
C SER A 89 -1.69 13.71 -11.88
N ASP A 90 -1.29 14.73 -12.65
CA ASP A 90 -0.01 14.71 -13.34
C ASP A 90 1.17 14.94 -12.38
N ASP A 91 0.96 15.64 -11.27
CA ASP A 91 1.92 15.77 -10.18
C ASP A 91 1.95 14.50 -9.33
N LEU A 92 3.09 13.80 -9.36
CA LEU A 92 3.32 12.56 -8.62
C LEU A 92 3.30 12.75 -7.09
N ASN A 93 3.62 13.93 -6.58
CA ASN A 93 3.56 14.17 -5.14
C ASN A 93 2.11 14.35 -4.66
N HIS A 94 1.20 14.71 -5.57
CA HIS A 94 -0.21 14.89 -5.27
C HIS A 94 -1.06 13.67 -5.64
N SER A 95 -0.58 12.76 -6.50
CA SER A 95 -1.34 11.61 -6.98
C SER A 95 -1.76 10.63 -5.88
N PHE A 96 -1.03 10.62 -4.76
CA PHE A 96 -1.30 9.78 -3.59
C PHE A 96 -2.30 10.40 -2.60
N ARG A 97 -2.47 11.72 -2.62
CA ARG A 97 -3.11 12.47 -1.53
C ARG A 97 -4.54 12.00 -1.27
N TRP A 98 -5.37 12.02 -2.31
CA TRP A 98 -6.78 11.63 -2.19
C TRP A 98 -6.90 10.20 -1.63
N LEU A 99 -6.07 9.28 -2.12
CA LEU A 99 -6.12 7.88 -1.72
C LEU A 99 -5.69 7.70 -0.27
N GLY A 100 -4.61 8.38 0.12
CA GLY A 100 -4.17 8.44 1.51
C GLY A 100 -5.25 8.97 2.44
N GLU A 101 -5.90 10.08 2.07
CA GLU A 101 -6.95 10.72 2.85
C GLU A 101 -8.18 9.82 2.98
N THR A 102 -8.57 9.14 1.90
CA THR A 102 -9.64 8.15 1.89
C THR A 102 -9.33 6.97 2.80
N ILE A 103 -8.12 6.38 2.72
CA ILE A 103 -7.73 5.26 3.57
C ILE A 103 -7.62 5.70 5.04
N ALA A 104 -7.04 6.87 5.31
CA ALA A 104 -6.96 7.43 6.67
C ALA A 104 -8.37 7.62 7.26
N SER A 105 -9.31 8.12 6.47
CA SER A 105 -10.71 8.29 6.89
C SER A 105 -11.38 6.97 7.25
N ALA A 106 -11.08 5.87 6.53
CA ALA A 106 -11.55 4.53 6.89
C ALA A 106 -11.03 4.10 8.27
N PHE A 107 -9.74 4.27 8.54
CA PHE A 107 -9.16 3.98 9.86
C PHE A 107 -9.72 4.88 10.97
N VAL A 108 -10.01 6.15 10.67
CA VAL A 108 -10.73 7.06 11.59
C VAL A 108 -12.14 6.55 11.89
N GLY A 109 -12.87 6.10 10.87
CA GLY A 109 -14.20 5.47 11.05
C GLY A 109 -14.17 4.21 11.92
N LEU A 110 -13.03 3.51 11.96
CA LEU A 110 -12.80 2.35 12.82
C LEU A 110 -12.31 2.72 14.24
N GLY A 111 -12.01 3.99 14.51
CA GLY A 111 -11.61 4.47 15.83
C GLY A 111 -10.10 4.71 16.03
N LEU A 112 -9.29 4.70 14.96
CA LEU A 112 -7.89 5.13 15.03
C LEU A 112 -7.72 6.61 14.66
N GLU A 113 -6.85 7.32 15.36
CA GLU A 113 -6.43 8.68 14.98
C GLU A 113 -5.42 8.66 13.81
N ALA A 114 -5.89 8.25 12.63
CA ALA A 114 -5.09 8.17 11.41
C ALA A 114 -5.05 9.50 10.66
N ARG A 115 -3.89 9.84 10.09
CA ARG A 115 -3.68 11.05 9.27
C ARG A 115 -2.76 10.76 8.09
N THR A 116 -2.78 11.60 7.07
CA THR A 116 -1.82 11.53 5.97
C THR A 116 -0.57 12.37 6.24
N HIS A 117 0.56 11.95 5.67
CA HIS A 117 1.75 12.79 5.57
C HIS A 117 1.67 13.66 4.31
N GLU A 118 1.86 14.98 4.43
CA GLU A 118 1.78 15.90 3.28
C GLU A 118 3.16 16.36 2.78
N GLY A 119 4.21 16.11 3.56
CA GLY A 119 5.53 16.68 3.35
C GLY A 119 6.43 15.90 2.39
N LYS A 120 7.67 16.36 2.29
CA LYS A 120 8.75 15.61 1.62
C LYS A 120 9.00 14.27 2.33
N LEU A 121 9.65 13.34 1.63
CA LEU A 121 10.10 12.07 2.20
C LEU A 121 10.87 12.30 3.52
N LEU A 122 10.47 11.59 4.57
CA LEU A 122 11.14 11.57 5.87
C LEU A 122 11.66 10.16 6.15
N GLY A 123 12.77 10.04 6.87
CA GLY A 123 13.32 8.75 7.32
C GLY A 123 14.30 8.09 6.34
N ASP A 124 14.86 6.97 6.78
CA ASP A 124 15.72 6.08 5.98
C ASP A 124 14.83 5.10 5.23
N ASP A 125 15.04 4.96 3.92
CA ASP A 125 14.23 4.10 3.07
C ASP A 125 14.84 2.70 2.88
N THR A 126 15.78 2.26 3.72
CA THR A 126 16.25 0.88 3.76
C THR A 126 15.07 -0.08 3.94
N TRP A 127 14.26 0.20 4.96
CA TRP A 127 12.93 -0.37 5.14
C TRP A 127 11.88 0.58 4.61
N CYS A 128 10.99 0.07 3.77
CA CYS A 128 9.93 0.90 3.19
C CYS A 128 9.03 1.51 4.26
N PHE A 129 8.87 0.85 5.42
CA PHE A 129 8.04 1.34 6.51
C PHE A 129 8.76 2.29 7.48
N ASP A 130 10.06 2.51 7.30
CA ASP A 130 10.86 3.48 8.06
C ASP A 130 10.98 4.83 7.38
N ALA A 131 10.60 4.90 6.10
CA ALA A 131 10.43 6.14 5.38
C ALA A 131 8.95 6.49 5.19
N VAL A 132 8.61 7.77 5.25
CA VAL A 132 7.25 8.28 5.06
C VAL A 132 7.24 9.30 3.92
N GLY A 133 6.57 8.93 2.83
CA GLY A 133 6.30 9.75 1.65
C GLY A 133 4.94 10.42 1.71
N ALA A 134 4.74 11.40 0.80
CA ALA A 134 3.49 12.13 0.71
C ALA A 134 2.31 11.20 0.39
N GLY A 135 1.18 11.40 1.08
CA GLY A 135 -0.05 10.60 0.96
C GLY A 135 -0.03 9.30 1.75
N GLU A 136 1.07 8.90 2.38
CA GLU A 136 1.09 7.71 3.23
C GLU A 136 0.39 7.97 4.57
N VAL A 137 -0.21 6.92 5.13
CA VAL A 137 -1.06 7.03 6.33
C VAL A 137 -0.24 6.74 7.57
N LEU A 138 -0.43 7.59 8.57
CA LEU A 138 0.24 7.56 9.84
C LEU A 138 -0.76 7.37 10.98
N TRP A 139 -0.35 6.62 11.99
CA TRP A 139 -0.90 6.71 13.33
C TRP A 139 0.18 7.30 14.25
N CYS A 140 -0.14 8.42 14.91
CA CYS A 140 0.87 9.30 15.49
C CYS A 140 1.97 9.63 14.43
N ASN A 141 3.24 9.31 14.70
CA ASN A 141 4.36 9.53 13.77
C ASN A 141 4.87 8.24 13.10
N ARG A 142 4.11 7.14 13.24
CA ARG A 142 4.43 5.81 12.73
C ARG A 142 3.57 5.50 11.50
N LYS A 143 4.18 4.88 10.50
CA LYS A 143 3.59 4.51 9.23
C LYS A 143 2.65 3.32 9.39
N LEU A 144 1.37 3.58 9.21
CA LEU A 144 0.29 2.61 9.27
C LEU A 144 0.02 1.98 7.90
N VAL A 145 0.06 2.79 6.83
CA VAL A 145 -0.18 2.33 5.45
C VAL A 145 0.92 2.85 4.55
N GLY A 146 1.61 1.94 3.87
CA GLY A 146 2.54 2.28 2.80
C GLY A 146 1.85 2.32 1.46
N ILE A 147 2.14 3.36 0.67
CA ILE A 147 1.58 3.54 -0.66
C ILE A 147 2.71 3.77 -1.65
N SER A 148 2.73 2.97 -2.71
CA SER A 148 3.63 3.17 -3.85
C SER A 148 2.85 3.25 -5.14
N GLN A 149 3.45 3.77 -6.20
CA GLN A 149 2.78 3.93 -7.49
C GLN A 149 3.60 3.36 -8.64
N ARG A 150 2.90 2.68 -9.55
CA ARG A 150 3.34 2.44 -10.91
C ARG A 150 2.45 3.19 -11.87
N ARG A 151 3.07 3.97 -12.75
CA ARG A 151 2.37 4.80 -13.73
C ARG A 151 2.77 4.41 -15.14
N THR A 152 1.77 4.36 -16.02
CA THR A 152 1.94 4.28 -17.48
C THR A 152 1.34 5.54 -18.10
N ARG A 153 1.44 5.67 -19.43
CA ARG A 153 0.79 6.77 -20.16
C ARG A 153 -0.75 6.76 -20.00
N GLN A 154 -1.33 5.59 -19.77
CA GLN A 154 -2.77 5.35 -19.83
C GLN A 154 -3.42 5.07 -18.48
N ALA A 155 -2.64 4.68 -17.46
CA ALA A 155 -3.17 4.29 -16.15
C ALA A 155 -2.12 4.46 -15.04
N ALA A 156 -2.60 4.55 -13.80
CA ALA A 156 -1.81 4.64 -12.59
C ALA A 156 -2.35 3.60 -11.63
N ARG A 157 -1.47 2.72 -11.17
CA ARG A 157 -1.74 1.76 -10.11
C ARG A 157 -1.04 2.22 -8.85
N PHE A 158 -1.81 2.39 -7.79
CA PHE A 158 -1.34 2.58 -6.42
C PHE A 158 -1.36 1.23 -5.72
N GLN A 159 -0.24 0.85 -5.13
CA GLN A 159 -0.10 -0.39 -4.37
C GLN A 159 -0.08 0.02 -2.90
N CYS A 160 -1.05 -0.47 -2.13
CA CYS A 160 -1.24 -0.12 -0.73
C CYS A 160 -1.04 -1.36 0.13
N VAL A 161 -0.25 -1.20 1.19
CA VAL A 161 0.02 -2.27 2.17
C VAL A 161 -0.15 -1.72 3.57
N TRP A 162 -0.80 -2.49 4.43
CA TRP A 162 -0.83 -2.27 5.88
C TRP A 162 -0.73 -3.58 6.62
N TYR A 163 -0.33 -3.51 7.88
CA TYR A 163 -0.14 -4.68 8.73
C TYR A 163 -1.19 -4.74 9.83
N ARG A 164 -1.52 -5.96 10.27
CA ARG A 164 -2.20 -6.23 11.54
C ARG A 164 -1.23 -5.99 12.69
N HIS A 165 -0.16 -6.78 12.75
CA HIS A 165 1.01 -6.49 13.57
C HIS A 165 2.22 -6.22 12.68
N PHE A 166 2.93 -5.13 12.95
CA PHE A 166 4.16 -4.81 12.23
C PHE A 166 5.37 -5.27 13.05
N HIS A 167 6.08 -6.25 12.50
CA HIS A 167 7.35 -6.73 13.04
C HIS A 167 8.41 -6.77 11.94
N GLU A 168 9.56 -6.17 12.22
CA GLU A 168 10.74 -6.41 11.42
C GLU A 168 11.27 -7.84 11.69
N PRO A 169 11.65 -8.59 10.65
CA PRO A 169 12.17 -9.94 10.81
C PRO A 169 13.49 -9.93 11.58
N PRO A 170 13.75 -10.96 12.41
CA PRO A 170 15.04 -11.12 13.07
C PRO A 170 16.21 -11.06 12.08
N GLY A 171 17.27 -10.34 12.43
CA GLY A 171 18.46 -10.20 11.58
C GLY A 171 18.38 -9.07 10.56
N PHE A 172 17.24 -8.39 10.44
CA PHE A 172 17.11 -7.17 9.64
C PHE A 172 16.14 -6.23 10.37
N THR A 173 16.66 -5.43 11.29
CA THR A 173 15.88 -4.56 12.18
C THR A 173 16.46 -3.16 12.19
N SER A 174 15.62 -2.16 12.46
CA SER A 174 16.03 -0.77 12.62
C SER A 174 15.79 -0.32 14.07
N ASP A 175 16.75 0.44 14.63
CA ASP A 175 16.65 0.96 15.99
C ASP A 175 15.48 1.94 16.18
N ASN A 176 14.94 2.47 15.08
CA ASN A 176 13.90 3.50 15.09
C ASN A 176 12.80 3.18 14.07
N SER A 177 12.35 1.91 14.05
CA SER A 177 11.34 1.52 13.06
C SER A 177 10.11 2.40 13.17
N ARG A 178 9.67 2.91 12.01
CA ARG A 178 8.49 3.76 11.94
C ARG A 178 7.24 2.99 11.56
N GLY A 179 7.32 1.73 11.15
CA GLY A 179 6.13 0.94 10.83
C GLY A 179 5.26 0.68 12.06
N VAL A 180 3.95 0.56 11.90
CA VAL A 180 3.00 0.13 12.94
C VAL A 180 1.85 -0.64 12.31
N GLY A 181 1.44 -1.75 12.93
CA GLY A 181 0.23 -2.46 12.56
C GLY A 181 -1.00 -1.85 13.22
N TRP A 182 -2.19 -2.01 12.62
CA TRP A 182 -3.42 -1.45 13.20
C TRP A 182 -3.74 -2.04 14.58
N ALA A 183 -3.40 -3.32 14.82
CA ALA A 183 -3.61 -3.94 16.13
C ALA A 183 -2.62 -3.40 17.17
N ASP A 184 -1.36 -3.11 16.76
CA ASP A 184 -0.35 -2.48 17.62
C ASP A 184 -0.74 -1.05 18.01
N ALA A 185 -1.51 -0.38 17.15
CA ALA A 185 -2.08 0.95 17.41
C ALA A 185 -3.33 0.91 18.32
N GLY A 186 -3.73 -0.28 18.79
CA GLY A 186 -4.85 -0.47 19.70
C GLY A 186 -6.22 -0.65 19.03
N LEU A 187 -6.27 -0.85 17.70
CA LEU A 187 -7.53 -1.10 17.01
C LEU A 187 -8.01 -2.54 17.26
N ALA A 188 -9.09 -2.68 18.03
CA ALA A 188 -9.77 -3.95 18.24
C ALA A 188 -10.72 -4.26 17.06
N SER A 189 -10.17 -4.79 15.97
CA SER A 189 -10.92 -5.18 14.76
C SER A 189 -10.41 -6.50 14.18
N SER A 190 -11.04 -6.97 13.10
CA SER A 190 -10.59 -8.12 12.32
C SER A 190 -10.02 -7.68 10.98
N ALA A 191 -9.11 -8.46 10.40
CA ALA A 191 -8.54 -8.15 9.09
C ALA A 191 -9.63 -7.97 7.99
N PRO A 192 -10.68 -8.81 7.92
CA PRO A 192 -11.80 -8.57 7.00
C PRO A 192 -12.53 -7.24 7.25
N ALA A 193 -12.80 -6.88 8.50
CA ALA A 193 -13.50 -5.63 8.80
C ALA A 193 -12.67 -4.38 8.44
N VAL A 194 -11.36 -4.42 8.68
CA VAL A 194 -10.43 -3.35 8.26
C VAL A 194 -10.40 -3.24 6.73
N LEU A 195 -10.27 -4.38 6.04
CA LEU A 195 -10.30 -4.43 4.58
C LEU A 195 -11.62 -3.84 4.05
N ASP A 196 -12.77 -4.34 4.51
CA ASP A 196 -14.09 -3.92 4.03
C ASP A 196 -14.34 -2.41 4.25
N SER A 197 -13.88 -1.86 5.38
CA SER A 197 -13.93 -0.43 5.65
C SER A 197 -13.12 0.38 4.63
N VAL A 198 -11.88 -0.04 4.36
CA VAL A 198 -11.02 0.61 3.36
C VAL A 198 -11.61 0.49 1.95
N LEU A 199 -12.11 -0.70 1.57
CA LEU A 199 -12.70 -0.92 0.26
C LEU A 199 -13.95 -0.03 0.06
N SER A 200 -14.81 0.04 1.08
CA SER A 200 -16.03 0.86 1.04
C SER A 200 -15.67 2.35 0.87
N ALA A 201 -14.72 2.84 1.67
CA ALA A 201 -14.26 4.22 1.58
C ALA A 201 -13.71 4.57 0.19
N VAL A 202 -12.96 3.66 -0.45
CA VAL A 202 -12.41 3.89 -1.80
C VAL A 202 -13.51 3.88 -2.87
N ILE A 203 -14.49 2.99 -2.74
CA ILE A 203 -15.58 2.85 -3.73
C ILE A 203 -16.53 4.04 -3.71
N GLU A 204 -16.67 4.72 -2.57
CA GLU A 204 -17.53 5.90 -2.40
C GLU A 204 -16.98 7.20 -3.06
N VAL A 205 -15.72 7.19 -3.52
CA VAL A 205 -15.06 8.30 -4.24
C VAL A 205 -15.09 8.10 -5.76
#